data_AF-A0A1J4YUN1-F1
#
_entry.id   AF-A0A1J4YUN1-F1
#
_cell.length_a   1.000
_cell.length_b   1.000
_cell.length_c   1.000
_cell.angle_alpha   90.00
_cell.angle_beta   90.00
_cell.angle_gamma   90.00
#
_symmetry.space_group_name_H-M   'P 1'
#
loop_
_entity.id
_entity.type
_entity.pdbx_description
1 polymer ?
#
loop_
_entity_poly.entity_id
_entity_poly.type
_entity_poly.pdbx_seq_one_letter_code
_entity_poly.pdbx_strand_id
1 'polypeptide(L)'
;MKRTYLAEEFIVLTDVVLITCVVQRGMAEEVVQVARQAGAQGATIFYASGTGVRERRLGLLSLAVSPEKEVILIVASTDQADRIFEKMYQAGKLDTPGMGMIYMSPLDKMATHVPKGIVERFAH
;
A
#
# COMPACT_ATOMS: atom_id res chain seq x y z
N MET A 1 15.65 13.19 4.46
CA MET A 1 16.05 12.57 5.75
C MET A 1 15.57 11.12 5.67
N LYS A 2 16.32 10.06 5.97
CA LYS A 2 17.00 9.74 7.24
C LYS A 2 18.05 8.62 7.06
N ARG A 3 18.84 8.42 8.12
CA ARG A 3 20.10 7.66 8.22
C ARG A 3 19.98 6.21 7.75
N THR A 4 20.70 5.89 6.68
CA THR A 4 21.15 4.54 6.35
C THR A 4 22.24 4.12 7.34
N TYR A 5 22.10 2.96 7.97
CA TYR A 5 23.17 2.36 8.76
C TYR A 5 23.52 1.00 8.18
N LEU A 6 24.81 0.77 7.95
CA LEU A 6 25.37 -0.54 7.60
C LEU A 6 25.36 -1.42 8.85
N ALA A 7 24.29 -2.20 9.02
CA ALA A 7 24.43 -3.49 9.70
C ALA A 7 24.98 -4.45 8.62
N GLU A 8 26.02 -5.21 8.95
CA GLU A 8 26.88 -5.91 8.00
C GLU A 8 26.16 -6.46 6.74
N GLU A 9 26.69 -6.07 5.56
CA GLU A 9 26.34 -6.48 4.19
C GLU A 9 25.02 -6.03 3.51
N PHE A 10 24.08 -5.33 4.17
CA PHE A 10 22.86 -4.88 3.48
C PHE A 10 22.29 -3.53 3.95
N ILE A 11 21.54 -2.85 3.07
CA ILE A 11 20.94 -1.55 3.34
C ILE A 11 19.58 -1.73 3.99
N VAL A 12 19.42 -1.06 5.13
CA VAL A 12 18.15 -0.97 5.85
C VAL A 12 17.54 0.41 5.64
N LEU A 13 16.33 0.42 5.10
CA LEU A 13 15.44 1.56 5.03
C LEU A 13 14.73 1.69 6.38
N THR A 14 14.80 2.88 6.94
CA THR A 14 14.12 3.31 8.18
C THR A 14 13.17 4.45 7.85
N ASP A 15 12.20 4.70 8.74
CA ASP A 15 11.20 5.77 8.56
C ASP A 15 10.34 5.59 7.30
N VAL A 16 9.92 4.35 7.11
CA VAL A 16 8.99 3.94 6.08
C VAL A 16 7.75 3.34 6.72
N VAL A 17 6.63 3.42 6.01
CA VAL A 17 5.36 2.78 6.39
C VAL A 17 4.95 1.81 5.29
N LEU A 18 4.19 0.79 5.69
CA LEU A 18 3.47 -0.08 4.78
C LEU A 18 2.03 0.42 4.68
N ILE A 19 1.66 0.93 3.51
CA ILE A 19 0.26 1.21 3.16
C ILE A 19 -0.35 -0.09 2.65
N THR A 20 -1.41 -0.55 3.29
CA THR A 20 -2.20 -1.70 2.86
C THR A 20 -3.58 -1.24 2.45
N CYS A 21 -3.94 -1.48 1.20
CA CYS A 21 -5.25 -1.13 0.65
C CYS A 21 -5.93 -2.38 0.11
N VAL A 22 -7.15 -2.64 0.57
CA VAL A 22 -8.01 -3.73 0.11
C VAL A 22 -9.13 -3.11 -0.69
N VAL A 23 -9.31 -3.56 -1.93
CA VAL A 23 -10.32 -3.04 -2.87
C VAL A 23 -11.12 -4.17 -3.52
N GLN A 24 -12.18 -3.85 -4.24
CA GLN A 24 -12.86 -4.84 -5.09
C GLN A 24 -11.92 -5.35 -6.18
N ARG A 25 -12.16 -6.61 -6.59
CA ARG A 25 -11.56 -7.20 -7.78
C ARG A 25 -11.61 -6.24 -8.99
N GLY A 26 -10.47 -6.07 -9.66
CA GLY A 26 -10.35 -5.28 -10.89
C GLY A 26 -10.07 -3.79 -10.67
N MET A 27 -10.01 -3.32 -9.41
CA MET A 27 -9.70 -1.92 -9.10
C MET A 27 -8.23 -1.68 -8.77
N ALA A 28 -7.45 -2.73 -8.49
CA ALA A 28 -6.10 -2.53 -7.95
C ALA A 28 -5.17 -1.76 -8.89
N GLU A 29 -5.25 -1.99 -10.20
CA GLU A 29 -4.39 -1.33 -11.19
C GLU A 29 -4.62 0.19 -11.23
N GLU A 30 -5.88 0.63 -11.21
CA GLU A 30 -6.24 2.06 -11.18
C GLU A 30 -5.70 2.74 -9.91
N VAL A 31 -5.89 2.08 -8.76
CA VAL A 31 -5.42 2.58 -7.46
C VAL A 31 -3.89 2.66 -7.42
N VAL A 32 -3.19 1.65 -7.93
CA VAL A 32 -1.72 1.65 -8.02
C VAL A 32 -1.21 2.73 -8.96
N GLN A 33 -1.89 2.95 -10.10
CA GLN A 33 -1.50 4.00 -11.04
C GLN A 33 -1.59 5.39 -10.41
N VAL A 34 -2.66 5.66 -9.65
CA VAL A 34 -2.82 6.91 -8.90
C VAL A 34 -1.78 7.02 -7.78
N ALA A 35 -1.48 5.92 -7.08
CA ALA A 35 -0.42 5.90 -6.06
C ALA A 35 0.96 6.24 -6.66
N ARG A 36 1.28 5.71 -7.85
CA ARG A 36 2.53 6.02 -8.57
C ARG A 36 2.62 7.50 -8.94
N GLN A 37 1.54 8.09 -9.43
CA GLN A 37 1.47 9.54 -9.69
C GLN A 37 1.64 10.37 -8.40
N ALA A 38 1.24 9.81 -7.26
CA ALA A 38 1.44 10.37 -5.93
C ALA A 38 2.82 10.04 -5.31
N GLY A 39 3.76 9.47 -6.06
CA GLY A 39 5.15 9.25 -5.63
C GLY A 39 5.48 7.82 -5.18
N ALA A 40 4.52 6.90 -5.16
CA ALA A 40 4.81 5.50 -4.85
C ALA A 40 5.76 4.91 -5.90
N GLN A 41 6.85 4.29 -5.44
CA GLN A 41 7.86 3.70 -6.34
C GLN A 41 7.45 2.31 -6.86
N GLY A 42 6.60 1.61 -6.11
CA GLY A 42 6.18 0.26 -6.45
C GLY A 42 4.98 -0.17 -5.62
N ALA A 43 4.38 -1.28 -6.03
CA ALA A 43 3.27 -1.91 -5.34
C ALA A 43 3.34 -3.43 -5.54
N THR A 44 2.91 -4.18 -4.54
CA THR A 44 2.62 -5.61 -4.67
C THR A 44 1.10 -5.77 -4.66
N ILE A 45 0.56 -6.47 -5.64
CA ILE A 45 -0.86 -6.79 -5.75
C ILE A 45 -1.03 -8.29 -5.61
N PHE A 46 -1.97 -8.73 -4.78
CA PHE A 46 -2.39 -10.13 -4.74
C PHE A 46 -3.88 -10.26 -4.51
N TYR A 47 -4.39 -11.45 -4.81
CA TYR A 47 -5.81 -11.76 -4.73
C TYR A 47 -6.17 -12.23 -3.34
N ALA A 48 -7.33 -11.78 -2.86
CA ALA A 48 -7.85 -12.17 -1.57
C ALA A 48 -9.35 -12.46 -1.67
N SER A 49 -9.88 -13.08 -0.62
CA SER A 49 -11.32 -13.12 -0.39
C SER A 49 -11.61 -12.60 1.01
N GLY A 50 -12.71 -11.87 1.16
CA GLY A 50 -13.07 -11.27 2.44
C GLY A 50 -14.47 -10.68 2.44
N THR A 51 -15.07 -10.66 3.61
CA THR A 51 -16.39 -10.05 3.83
C THR A 51 -16.32 -9.07 5.01
N GLY A 52 -17.01 -7.94 4.89
CA GLY A 52 -17.07 -6.90 5.91
C GLY A 52 -18.16 -7.14 6.96
N VAL A 53 -17.96 -6.63 8.18
CA VAL A 53 -18.97 -6.70 9.26
C VAL A 53 -20.31 -6.07 8.84
N ARG A 54 -20.26 -5.03 8.00
CA ARG A 54 -21.44 -4.34 7.48
C ARG A 54 -22.20 -5.16 6.43
N GLU A 55 -21.55 -6.02 5.65
CA GLU A 55 -22.21 -6.84 4.62
C GLU A 55 -23.25 -7.77 5.23
N ARG A 56 -23.00 -8.33 6.42
CA ARG A 56 -24.00 -9.14 7.14
C ARG A 56 -25.26 -8.39 7.55
N ARG A 57 -25.22 -7.04 7.61
CA ARG A 57 -26.37 -6.19 7.98
C ARG A 57 -27.04 -5.54 6.78
N LEU A 58 -26.58 -5.79 5.57
CA LEU A 58 -27.10 -5.18 4.33
C LEU A 58 -28.30 -5.92 3.71
N GLY A 59 -28.74 -7.04 4.29
CA GLY A 59 -29.88 -7.81 3.76
C GLY A 59 -29.62 -8.29 2.32
N LEU A 60 -30.58 -8.12 1.41
CA LEU A 60 -30.43 -8.50 -0.01
C LEU A 60 -29.24 -7.81 -0.72
N LEU A 61 -28.77 -6.65 -0.24
CA LEU A 61 -27.62 -5.95 -0.80
C LEU A 61 -26.29 -6.67 -0.49
N SER A 62 -26.26 -7.60 0.48
CA SER A 62 -25.07 -8.42 0.72
C SER A 62 -24.75 -9.36 -0.45
N LEU A 63 -25.75 -9.70 -1.28
CA LEU A 63 -25.57 -10.51 -2.48
C LEU A 63 -24.88 -9.74 -3.62
N ALA A 64 -24.93 -8.41 -3.59
CA ALA A 64 -24.29 -7.56 -4.58
C ALA A 64 -22.80 -7.33 -4.29
N VAL A 65 -22.33 -7.63 -3.07
CA VAL A 65 -20.93 -7.42 -2.70
C VAL A 65 -20.13 -8.69 -2.92
N SER A 66 -19.20 -8.64 -3.87
CA SER A 66 -18.34 -9.77 -4.17
C SER A 66 -17.39 -10.04 -2.99
N PRO A 67 -17.21 -11.31 -2.58
CA PRO A 67 -16.19 -11.67 -1.62
C PRO A 67 -14.78 -11.54 -2.22
N GLU A 68 -14.65 -11.46 -3.55
CA GLU A 68 -13.36 -11.34 -4.21
C GLU A 68 -12.78 -9.93 -4.08
N LYS A 69 -11.56 -9.86 -3.54
CA LYS A 69 -10.83 -8.63 -3.31
C LYS A 69 -9.45 -8.69 -3.95
N GLU A 70 -8.86 -7.51 -4.09
CA GLU A 70 -7.44 -7.35 -4.36
C GLU A 70 -6.81 -6.57 -3.21
N VAL A 71 -5.62 -6.99 -2.81
CA VAL A 71 -4.84 -6.34 -1.77
C VAL A 71 -3.61 -5.73 -2.41
N ILE A 72 -3.40 -4.45 -2.12
CA ILE A 72 -2.29 -3.63 -2.59
C ILE A 72 -1.42 -3.31 -1.39
N LEU A 73 -0.13 -3.60 -1.52
CA LEU A 73 0.90 -3.25 -0.55
C LEU A 73 1.86 -2.23 -1.17
N ILE A 74 2.03 -1.09 -0.52
CA ILE A 74 2.99 -0.06 -0.92
C ILE A 74 3.86 0.30 0.27
N VAL A 75 5.17 0.20 0.11
CA VAL A 75 6.11 0.78 1.05
C VAL A 75 6.41 2.21 0.60
N ALA A 76 6.24 3.16 1.52
CA ALA A 76 6.47 4.57 1.26
C ALA A 76 7.26 5.20 2.40
N SER A 77 8.04 6.23 2.09
CA SER A 77 8.65 7.09 3.10
C SER A 77 7.57 7.88 3.83
N THR A 78 7.77 8.13 5.12
CA THR A 78 6.77 8.81 5.97
C THR A 78 6.37 10.21 5.47
N ASP A 79 7.25 10.89 4.74
CA ASP A 79 6.99 12.22 4.15
C ASP A 79 6.03 12.21 2.96
N GLN A 80 5.86 11.06 2.29
CA GLN A 80 4.96 10.91 1.14
C GLN A 80 3.72 10.05 1.46
N ALA A 81 3.76 9.33 2.58
CA ALA A 81 2.75 8.35 2.97
C ALA A 81 1.33 8.91 2.95
N ASP A 82 1.09 10.06 3.60
CA ASP A 82 -0.25 10.65 3.71
C ASP A 82 -0.83 11.01 2.34
N ARG A 83 0.00 11.62 1.47
CA ARG A 83 -0.41 11.97 0.11
C ARG A 83 -0.79 10.73 -0.71
N ILE A 84 0.01 9.67 -0.62
CA ILE A 84 -0.27 8.40 -1.32
C ILE A 84 -1.55 7.78 -0.77
N PHE A 85 -1.70 7.75 0.56
CA PHE A 85 -2.87 7.20 1.25
C PHE A 85 -4.17 7.89 0.80
N GLU A 86 -4.21 9.22 0.81
CA GLU A 86 -5.39 9.99 0.39
C GLU A 86 -5.76 9.72 -1.07
N LYS A 87 -4.77 9.67 -1.95
CA LYS A 87 -4.99 9.42 -3.38
C LYS A 87 -5.50 8.00 -3.64
N MET A 88 -4.98 7.01 -2.92
CA MET A 88 -5.48 5.64 -2.97
C MET A 88 -6.91 5.53 -2.40
N TYR A 89 -7.22 6.24 -1.32
CA TYR A 89 -8.54 6.25 -0.72
C TYR A 89 -9.62 6.70 -1.71
N GLN A 90 -9.34 7.80 -2.42
CA GLN A 90 -10.26 8.35 -3.44
C GLN A 90 -10.38 7.42 -4.65
N ALA A 91 -9.25 6.94 -5.19
CA ALA A 91 -9.26 6.02 -6.34
C ALA A 91 -9.97 4.69 -6.03
N GLY A 92 -9.82 4.19 -4.80
CA GLY A 92 -10.48 2.98 -4.33
C GLY A 92 -11.96 3.15 -3.98
N LYS A 93 -12.50 4.39 -4.03
CA LYS A 93 -13.88 4.72 -3.62
C LYS A 93 -14.22 4.22 -2.22
N LEU A 94 -13.26 4.32 -1.30
CA LEU A 94 -13.33 3.70 0.03
C LEU A 94 -14.29 4.43 0.98
N ASP A 95 -14.83 5.58 0.56
CA ASP A 95 -15.95 6.27 1.18
C ASP A 95 -17.30 5.58 0.92
N THR A 96 -17.35 4.67 -0.07
CA THR A 96 -18.56 3.92 -0.42
C THR A 96 -18.61 2.58 0.30
N PRO A 97 -19.75 2.21 0.94
CA PRO A 97 -19.89 0.92 1.62
C PRO A 97 -19.57 -0.27 0.72
N GLY A 98 -18.81 -1.22 1.26
CA GLY A 98 -18.46 -2.46 0.57
C GLY A 98 -17.28 -2.35 -0.40
N MET A 99 -16.69 -1.15 -0.60
CA MET A 99 -15.57 -0.98 -1.54
C MET A 99 -14.23 -1.47 -0.99
N GLY A 100 -14.07 -1.57 0.33
CA GLY A 100 -12.91 -2.17 0.97
C GLY A 100 -12.43 -1.37 2.17
N MET A 101 -11.11 -1.34 2.39
CA MET A 101 -10.48 -0.60 3.48
C MET A 101 -9.02 -0.24 3.14
N ILE A 102 -8.49 0.76 3.82
CA ILE A 102 -7.07 1.14 3.72
C ILE A 102 -6.55 1.48 5.12
N TYR A 103 -5.30 1.09 5.40
CA TYR A 103 -4.61 1.42 6.64
C TYR A 103 -3.10 1.49 6.41
N MET A 104 -2.38 2.05 7.38
CA MET A 104 -0.92 2.12 7.37
C MET A 104 -0.35 1.50 8.63
N SER A 105 0.76 0.79 8.48
CA SER A 105 1.53 0.23 9.60
C SER A 105 2.95 0.79 9.55
N PRO A 106 3.50 1.31 10.67
CA PRO A 106 4.90 1.67 10.73
C PRO A 106 5.77 0.42 10.53
N LEU A 107 6.87 0.57 9.79
CA LEU A 107 7.86 -0.49 9.63
C LEU A 107 9.12 -0.11 10.41
N ASP A 108 9.57 -1.00 11.30
CA ASP A 108 10.81 -0.80 12.04
C ASP A 108 12.02 -0.84 11.09
N LYS A 109 12.01 -1.77 10.14
CA LYS A 109 13.08 -2.02 9.17
C LYS A 109 12.51 -2.59 7.88
N MET A 110 13.06 -2.14 6.75
CA MET A 110 12.88 -2.78 5.44
C MET A 110 14.25 -2.93 4.79
N ALA A 111 14.49 -4.06 4.11
CA ALA A 111 15.69 -4.26 3.33
C ALA A 111 15.32 -4.81 1.95
N THR A 112 16.10 -4.43 0.94
CA THR A 112 16.04 -5.01 -0.39
C THR A 112 17.42 -5.04 -0.99
N HIS A 113 17.60 -5.80 -2.06
CA HIS A 113 18.83 -5.74 -2.83
C HIS A 113 18.94 -4.36 -3.48
N VAL A 114 19.95 -3.60 -3.08
CA VAL A 114 20.31 -2.33 -3.71
C VAL A 114 21.62 -2.55 -4.48
N PRO A 115 21.64 -2.37 -5.80
CA PRO A 115 22.87 -2.48 -6.58
C PRO A 115 23.95 -1.53 -6.05
N LYS A 116 25.20 -2.00 -5.95
CA LYS A 116 26.33 -1.24 -5.37
C LYS A 116 26.49 0.15 -6.00
N GLY A 117 26.32 0.27 -7.31
CA GLY A 117 26.43 1.56 -8.02
C GLY A 117 25.34 2.59 -7.69
N ILE A 118 24.22 2.18 -7.08
CA ILE A 118 23.22 3.11 -6.52
C ILE A 118 23.66 3.55 -5.13
N VAL A 119 24.15 2.62 -4.30
CA VAL A 119 24.63 2.92 -2.94
C VAL A 119 25.71 4.00 -2.95
N GLU A 120 26.70 3.85 -3.82
CA GLU A 120 27.81 4.79 -3.95
C GLU A 120 27.35 6.20 -4.32
N ARG A 121 26.29 6.34 -5.12
CA ARG A 121 25.76 7.66 -5.52
C ARG A 121 25.07 8.43 -4.40
N PHE A 122 24.58 7.73 -3.37
CA PHE A 122 23.83 8.32 -2.26
C PHE A 122 24.59 8.25 -0.92
N ALA A 123 25.84 7.78 -0.92
CA ALA A 123 26.70 7.70 0.24
C ALA A 123 27.51 9.00 0.51
N HIS A 124 27.27 10.06 -0.26
CA HIS A 124 27.94 11.36 -0.18
C HIS A 124 26.98 12.47 0.23
#